data_AF-A0A536CRG3-F1
#
_entry.id   AF-A0A536CRG3-F1
#
_cell.length_a   1.000
_cell.length_b   1.000
_cell.length_c   1.000
_cell.angle_alpha   90.00
_cell.angle_beta   90.00
_cell.angle_gamma   90.00
#
_symmetry.space_group_name_H-M   'P 1'
#
loop_
_entity.id
_entity.type
_entity.pdbx_description
1 polymer ?
#
loop_
_entity_poly.entity_id
_entity_poly.type
_entity_poly.pdbx_seq_one_letter_code
_entity_poly.pdbx_strand_id
1 'polypeptide(L)'
;MTAAVARGARTNLALLALLAGAFLTGWLAFAFAAAPSRWSLVVHATSGFAILALLPWKSIIARRGVRRAQPGRWASILLAVLVLISLLAGFLHSTGLAVNIGPLPAMDYHVGAAIAAVPLVIWHVATRRIRVRTTDLSRRAILRGGAVLGTAALTYATSELVVRAAALPGAARRFTGSYETGSRNPDLLPVSNWMFDPVPSLDTGSWSLRTPGKTWTYEQLASFSDRVTATLDCTGGFYSTQEWSGVRLDRILDGADGSTIRVVSHTGYDRRFPIADASNLLLAMQVGDRPLDAGHGFPARLVAADRRGFWWVKWVVAIDVDDVPHWWQPPFPLQ
;
A
#
# COMPACT_ATOMS: atom_id res chain seq x y z
N MET A 1 -7.66 -37.73 -24.06
CA MET A 1 -7.94 -36.58 -23.17
C MET A 1 -8.41 -35.41 -24.02
N THR A 2 -9.60 -34.85 -23.77
CA THR A 2 -10.17 -33.84 -24.67
C THR A 2 -9.41 -32.52 -24.60
N ALA A 3 -9.32 -31.79 -25.72
CA ALA A 3 -8.70 -30.46 -25.80
C ALA A 3 -9.29 -29.43 -24.80
N ALA A 4 -10.45 -29.72 -24.21
CA ALA A 4 -11.07 -28.93 -23.15
C ALA A 4 -10.35 -29.05 -21.78
N VAL A 5 -9.78 -30.22 -21.45
CA VAL A 5 -9.06 -30.44 -20.18
C VAL A 5 -7.72 -29.69 -20.18
N ALA A 6 -6.97 -29.76 -21.28
CA ALA A 6 -5.70 -29.03 -21.44
C ALA A 6 -5.90 -27.50 -21.44
N ARG A 7 -7.00 -27.03 -22.05
CA ARG A 7 -7.37 -25.60 -22.00
C ARG A 7 -7.67 -25.14 -20.56
N GLY A 8 -8.34 -25.97 -19.75
CA GLY A 8 -8.65 -25.63 -18.37
C GLY A 8 -7.42 -25.52 -17.46
N ALA A 9 -6.44 -26.42 -17.62
CA ALA A 9 -5.20 -26.38 -16.85
C ALA A 9 -4.41 -25.07 -17.10
N ARG A 10 -4.30 -24.65 -18.36
CA ARG A 10 -3.59 -23.41 -18.75
C ARG A 10 -4.25 -22.15 -18.21
N THR A 11 -5.58 -22.05 -18.29
CA THR A 11 -6.30 -20.89 -17.74
C THR A 11 -6.09 -20.79 -16.24
N ASN A 12 -6.17 -21.90 -15.50
CA ASN A 12 -5.97 -21.85 -14.05
C ASN A 12 -4.52 -21.51 -13.67
N LEU A 13 -3.52 -22.03 -14.40
CA LEU A 13 -2.12 -21.68 -14.17
C LEU A 13 -1.85 -20.19 -14.48
N ALA A 14 -2.40 -19.67 -15.57
CA ALA A 14 -2.31 -18.27 -15.93
C ALA A 14 -2.96 -17.37 -14.86
N LEU A 15 -4.16 -17.73 -14.37
CA LEU A 15 -4.82 -17.00 -13.29
C LEU A 15 -4.03 -17.04 -11.99
N LEU A 16 -3.42 -18.17 -11.63
CA LEU A 16 -2.56 -18.26 -10.47
C LEU A 16 -1.34 -17.33 -10.59
N ALA A 17 -0.67 -17.34 -11.75
CA ALA A 17 0.46 -16.46 -12.02
C ALA A 17 0.06 -14.97 -12.01
N LEU A 18 -1.08 -14.62 -12.61
CA LEU A 18 -1.59 -13.26 -12.63
C LEU A 18 -2.03 -12.78 -11.24
N LEU A 19 -2.69 -13.62 -10.44
CA LEU A 19 -3.06 -13.28 -9.06
C LEU A 19 -1.82 -13.07 -8.20
N ALA A 20 -0.83 -13.95 -8.30
CA ALA A 20 0.44 -13.80 -7.59
C ALA A 20 1.19 -12.53 -8.03
N GLY A 21 1.27 -12.29 -9.34
CA GLY A 21 1.86 -11.09 -9.92
C GLY A 21 1.16 -9.81 -9.43
N ALA A 22 -0.17 -9.74 -9.56
CA ALA A 22 -0.96 -8.60 -9.09
C ALA A 22 -0.77 -8.36 -7.58
N PHE A 23 -0.79 -9.42 -6.75
CA PHE A 23 -0.58 -9.29 -5.31
C PHE A 23 0.81 -8.72 -4.99
N LEU A 24 1.86 -9.29 -5.58
CA LEU A 24 3.24 -8.86 -5.35
C LEU A 24 3.48 -7.42 -5.83
N THR A 25 2.99 -7.06 -7.02
CA THR A 25 3.17 -5.69 -7.55
C THR A 25 2.28 -4.67 -6.85
N GLY A 26 1.12 -5.08 -6.32
CA GLY A 26 0.32 -4.24 -5.43
C GLY A 26 1.04 -3.94 -4.13
N TRP A 27 1.63 -4.97 -3.50
CA TRP A 27 2.44 -4.85 -2.29
C TRP A 27 3.67 -3.96 -2.49
N LEU A 28 4.36 -4.13 -3.62
CA LEU A 28 5.50 -3.30 -4.00
C LEU A 28 5.09 -1.83 -4.21
N ALA A 29 3.90 -1.57 -4.77
CA ALA A 29 3.39 -0.21 -4.95
C ALA A 29 3.12 0.51 -3.61
N PHE A 30 2.81 -0.23 -2.55
CA PHE A 30 2.70 0.33 -1.20
C PHE A 30 4.06 0.61 -0.55
N ALA A 31 5.13 -0.11 -0.89
CA ALA A 31 6.43 0.11 -0.28
C ALA A 31 7.09 1.44 -0.69
N PHE A 32 6.82 1.93 -1.90
CA PHE A 32 7.53 3.08 -2.49
C PHE A 32 6.61 4.29 -2.76
N ALA A 33 7.11 5.49 -2.44
CA ALA A 33 6.50 6.76 -2.85
C ALA A 33 7.26 7.43 -4.00
N ALA A 34 8.05 6.67 -4.76
CA ALA A 34 8.92 7.15 -5.85
C ALA A 34 8.55 6.50 -7.20
N ALA A 35 9.21 6.93 -8.28
CA ALA A 35 8.97 6.46 -9.65
C ALA A 35 8.85 4.91 -9.84
N PRO A 36 9.56 4.04 -9.10
CA PRO A 36 9.35 2.59 -9.16
C PRO A 36 7.90 2.13 -8.88
N SER A 37 7.13 2.89 -8.09
CA SER A 37 5.72 2.55 -7.81
C SER A 37 4.85 2.66 -9.06
N ARG A 38 5.17 3.56 -10.00
CA ARG A 38 4.42 3.73 -11.26
C ARG A 38 4.45 2.45 -12.09
N TRP A 39 5.63 1.87 -12.30
CA TRP A 39 5.76 0.63 -13.09
C TRP A 39 5.10 -0.55 -12.39
N SER A 40 5.25 -0.63 -11.07
CA SER A 40 4.57 -1.65 -10.28
C SER A 40 3.04 -1.58 -10.44
N LEU A 41 2.47 -0.38 -10.39
CA LEU A 41 1.03 -0.16 -10.58
C LEU A 41 0.57 -0.46 -12.01
N VAL A 42 1.37 -0.16 -13.03
CA VAL A 42 1.07 -0.54 -14.42
C VAL A 42 0.97 -2.06 -14.56
N VAL A 43 1.93 -2.81 -14.00
CA VAL A 43 1.90 -4.28 -14.01
C VAL A 43 0.73 -4.81 -13.20
N HIS A 44 0.45 -4.21 -12.04
CA HIS A 44 -0.70 -4.55 -11.18
C HIS A 44 -2.02 -4.39 -11.94
N ALA A 45 -2.27 -3.21 -12.52
CA ALA A 45 -3.48 -2.90 -13.28
C ALA A 45 -3.62 -3.82 -14.50
N THR A 46 -2.55 -3.99 -15.27
CA THR A 46 -2.51 -4.90 -16.44
C THR A 46 -2.86 -6.34 -16.03
N SER A 47 -2.36 -6.79 -14.88
CA SER A 47 -2.69 -8.12 -14.34
C SER A 47 -4.18 -8.24 -14.00
N GLY A 48 -4.78 -7.20 -13.42
CA GLY A 48 -6.23 -7.11 -13.18
C GLY A 48 -7.04 -7.25 -14.47
N PHE A 49 -6.69 -6.49 -15.52
CA PHE A 49 -7.35 -6.61 -16.84
C PHE A 49 -7.14 -7.98 -17.48
N ALA A 50 -5.97 -8.61 -17.32
CA ALA A 50 -5.72 -9.96 -17.82
C ALA A 50 -6.56 -11.02 -17.07
N ILE A 51 -6.76 -10.86 -15.76
CA ILE A 51 -7.67 -11.70 -14.96
C ILE A 51 -9.10 -11.58 -15.50
N LEU A 52 -9.57 -10.35 -15.72
CA LEU A 52 -10.89 -10.09 -16.32
C LEU A 52 -11.03 -10.74 -17.70
N ALA A 53 -10.02 -10.61 -18.55
CA ALA A 53 -9.99 -11.23 -19.87
C ALA A 53 -10.09 -12.77 -19.80
N LEU A 54 -9.56 -13.41 -18.75
CA LEU A 54 -9.63 -14.87 -18.57
C LEU A 54 -10.92 -15.36 -17.89
N LEU A 55 -11.76 -14.46 -17.36
CA LEU A 55 -12.99 -14.83 -16.64
C LEU A 55 -13.96 -15.69 -17.46
N PRO A 56 -14.21 -15.45 -18.77
CA PRO A 56 -15.13 -16.28 -19.55
C PRO A 56 -14.71 -17.75 -19.55
N TRP A 57 -13.42 -18.02 -19.77
CA TRP A 57 -12.85 -19.38 -19.72
C TRP A 57 -12.90 -19.98 -18.32
N LYS A 58 -12.58 -19.19 -17.29
CA LYS A 58 -12.68 -19.63 -15.90
C LYS A 58 -14.11 -19.99 -15.49
N SER A 59 -15.10 -19.24 -15.99
CA SER A 59 -16.52 -19.47 -15.69
C SER A 59 -17.01 -20.82 -16.21
N ILE A 60 -16.56 -21.24 -17.40
CA ILE A 60 -16.89 -22.55 -17.98
C ILE A 60 -16.36 -23.68 -17.10
N ILE A 61 -15.13 -23.54 -16.59
CA ILE A 61 -14.50 -24.50 -15.68
C ILE A 61 -15.22 -24.52 -14.33
N ALA A 62 -15.50 -23.35 -13.77
CA ALA A 62 -16.15 -23.19 -12.47
C ALA A 62 -17.58 -23.77 -12.47
N ARG A 63 -18.38 -23.52 -13.52
CA ARG A 63 -19.75 -24.07 -13.66
C ARG A 63 -19.76 -25.60 -13.57
N ARG A 64 -18.78 -26.28 -14.17
CA ARG A 64 -18.65 -27.74 -14.07
C ARG A 64 -18.33 -28.20 -12.65
N GLY A 65 -17.48 -27.46 -11.93
CA GLY A 65 -17.16 -27.75 -10.53
C GLY A 65 -18.34 -27.54 -9.59
N VAL A 66 -19.10 -26.45 -9.77
CA VAL A 66 -20.28 -26.12 -8.95
C VAL A 66 -21.39 -27.16 -9.12
N ARG A 67 -21.62 -27.64 -10.35
CA ARG A 67 -22.62 -28.68 -10.65
C ARG A 67 -22.29 -30.05 -10.03
N ARG A 68 -21.03 -30.35 -9.76
CA ARG A 68 -20.57 -31.63 -9.21
C ARG A 68 -20.57 -31.70 -7.68
N ALA A 69 -21.16 -30.72 -6.99
CA ALA A 69 -21.32 -30.65 -5.52
C ALA A 69 -20.07 -31.05 -4.72
N GLN A 70 -18.89 -30.61 -5.17
CA GLN A 70 -17.61 -31.02 -4.56
C GLN A 70 -17.49 -30.49 -3.12
N PRO A 71 -16.90 -31.27 -2.18
CA PRO A 71 -16.60 -30.80 -0.83
C PRO A 71 -15.80 -29.49 -0.85
N GLY A 72 -16.12 -28.55 0.05
CA GLY A 72 -15.49 -27.23 0.10
C GLY A 72 -15.90 -26.26 -1.02
N ARG A 73 -17.02 -26.50 -1.72
CA ARG A 73 -17.53 -25.59 -2.76
C ARG A 73 -17.68 -24.15 -2.27
N TRP A 74 -18.17 -23.97 -1.04
CA TRP A 74 -18.39 -22.65 -0.44
C TRP A 74 -17.10 -21.81 -0.42
N ALA A 75 -15.95 -22.40 -0.11
CA ALA A 75 -14.66 -21.71 -0.06
C ALA A 75 -14.21 -21.24 -1.45
N SER A 76 -14.52 -21.99 -2.51
CA SER A 76 -14.25 -21.56 -3.89
C SER A 76 -15.19 -20.45 -4.37
N ILE A 77 -16.44 -20.43 -3.88
CA ILE A 77 -17.39 -19.35 -4.15
C ILE A 77 -16.95 -18.07 -3.41
N LEU A 78 -16.62 -18.20 -2.12
CA LEU A 78 -16.13 -17.10 -1.31
C LEU A 78 -14.86 -16.49 -1.92
N LEU A 79 -13.91 -17.31 -2.36
CA LEU A 79 -12.72 -16.85 -3.09
C LEU A 79 -13.11 -16.01 -4.33
N ALA A 80 -14.05 -16.50 -5.14
CA ALA A 80 -14.50 -15.78 -6.33
C ALA A 80 -15.16 -14.44 -5.97
N VAL A 81 -15.98 -14.41 -4.91
CA VAL A 81 -16.62 -13.19 -4.41
C VAL A 81 -15.57 -12.18 -3.93
N LEU A 82 -14.59 -12.59 -3.14
CA LEU A 82 -13.53 -11.70 -2.65
C LEU A 82 -12.68 -11.13 -3.79
N VAL A 83 -12.33 -11.95 -4.80
CA VAL A 83 -11.60 -11.47 -5.99
C VAL A 83 -12.44 -10.45 -6.76
N LEU A 84 -13.76 -10.67 -6.90
CA LEU A 84 -14.64 -9.73 -7.58
C LEU A 84 -14.82 -8.42 -6.80
N ILE A 85 -14.95 -8.49 -5.47
CA ILE A 85 -14.98 -7.30 -4.60
C ILE A 85 -13.70 -6.50 -4.77
N SER A 86 -12.54 -7.18 -4.73
CA SER A 86 -11.25 -6.53 -4.92
C SER A 86 -11.16 -5.84 -6.29
N LEU A 87 -11.48 -6.54 -7.39
CA LEU A 87 -11.44 -5.96 -8.73
C LEU A 87 -12.42 -4.78 -8.90
N LEU A 88 -13.65 -4.89 -8.38
CA LEU A 88 -14.64 -3.82 -8.47
C LEU A 88 -14.21 -2.59 -7.67
N ALA A 89 -13.76 -2.77 -6.43
CA ALA A 89 -13.30 -1.67 -5.58
C ALA A 89 -12.06 -0.98 -6.17
N GLY A 90 -11.11 -1.76 -6.70
CA GLY A 90 -9.95 -1.24 -7.42
C GLY A 90 -10.35 -0.46 -8.67
N PHE A 91 -11.33 -0.94 -9.45
CA PHE A 91 -11.88 -0.23 -10.60
C PHE A 91 -12.55 1.10 -10.20
N LEU A 92 -13.42 1.09 -9.19
CA LEU A 92 -14.09 2.30 -8.68
C LEU A 92 -13.09 3.35 -8.19
N HIS A 93 -12.08 2.93 -7.42
CA HIS A 93 -10.98 3.79 -6.98
C HIS A 93 -10.17 4.31 -8.18
N SER A 94 -9.79 3.45 -9.12
CA SER A 94 -9.01 3.78 -10.32
C SER A 94 -9.79 4.51 -11.43
N THR A 95 -11.06 4.82 -11.22
CA THR A 95 -11.82 5.71 -12.11
C THR A 95 -12.24 6.98 -11.38
N GLY A 96 -12.26 6.95 -10.05
CA GLY A 96 -12.78 8.03 -9.23
C GLY A 96 -14.31 8.04 -9.16
N LEU A 97 -14.97 6.99 -9.66
CA LEU A 97 -16.43 6.83 -9.58
C LEU A 97 -16.89 6.63 -8.13
N ALA A 98 -16.07 5.98 -7.31
CA ALA A 98 -16.23 5.96 -5.86
C ALA A 98 -14.85 5.82 -5.20
N VAL A 99 -14.41 6.90 -4.55
CA VAL A 99 -13.19 6.90 -3.72
C VAL A 99 -13.50 6.39 -2.31
N ASN A 100 -14.73 6.63 -1.83
CA ASN A 100 -15.26 6.10 -0.57
C ASN A 100 -16.53 5.28 -0.84
N ILE A 101 -16.71 4.18 -0.12
CA ILE A 101 -17.90 3.33 -0.14
C ILE A 101 -18.43 3.28 1.29
N GLY A 102 -19.39 4.15 1.59
CA GLY A 102 -19.81 4.39 2.98
C GLY A 102 -18.66 5.02 3.80
N PRO A 103 -18.34 4.52 5.00
CA PRO A 103 -17.34 5.12 5.87
C PRO A 103 -15.89 4.77 5.50
N LEU A 104 -15.68 3.80 4.59
CA LEU A 104 -14.34 3.31 4.25
C LEU A 104 -13.95 3.67 2.81
N PRO A 105 -12.66 3.96 2.55
CA PRO A 105 -12.12 4.08 1.20
C PRO A 105 -12.36 2.83 0.36
N ALA A 106 -12.60 2.99 -0.95
CA ALA A 106 -12.64 1.88 -1.90
C ALA A 106 -11.33 1.07 -1.90
N MET A 107 -10.20 1.72 -1.61
CA MET A 107 -8.91 1.07 -1.43
C MET A 107 -8.91 0.03 -0.29
N ASP A 108 -9.62 0.29 0.81
CA ASP A 108 -9.67 -0.64 1.94
C ASP A 108 -10.43 -1.92 1.57
N TYR A 109 -11.53 -1.79 0.82
CA TYR A 109 -12.24 -2.94 0.26
C TYR A 109 -11.37 -3.71 -0.75
N HIS A 110 -10.61 -3.00 -1.58
CA HIS A 110 -9.72 -3.60 -2.57
C HIS A 110 -8.64 -4.47 -1.92
N VAL A 111 -7.93 -3.90 -0.93
CA VAL A 111 -6.81 -4.53 -0.21
C VAL A 111 -7.32 -5.59 0.76
N GLY A 112 -8.33 -5.26 1.57
CA GLY A 112 -8.91 -6.18 2.56
C GLY A 112 -9.44 -7.46 1.92
N ALA A 113 -10.15 -7.35 0.79
CA ALA A 113 -10.64 -8.51 0.07
C ALA A 113 -9.49 -9.34 -0.55
N ALA A 114 -8.43 -8.68 -1.04
CA ALA A 114 -7.25 -9.37 -1.57
C ALA A 114 -6.51 -10.16 -0.48
N ILE A 115 -6.30 -9.58 0.71
CA ILE A 115 -5.68 -10.24 1.86
C ILE A 115 -6.55 -11.41 2.33
N ALA A 116 -7.87 -11.20 2.49
CA ALA A 116 -8.80 -12.25 2.89
C ALA A 116 -8.85 -13.42 1.89
N ALA A 117 -8.59 -13.16 0.60
CA ALA A 117 -8.54 -14.19 -0.43
C ALA A 117 -7.30 -15.10 -0.33
N VAL A 118 -6.18 -14.64 0.24
CA VAL A 118 -4.90 -15.39 0.30
C VAL A 118 -5.05 -16.81 0.87
N PRO A 119 -5.60 -17.02 2.09
CA PRO A 119 -5.76 -18.38 2.63
C PRO A 119 -6.67 -19.26 1.75
N LEU A 120 -7.68 -18.67 1.10
CA LEU A 120 -8.58 -19.40 0.20
C LEU A 120 -7.90 -19.76 -1.12
N VAL A 121 -7.01 -18.92 -1.65
CA VAL A 121 -6.18 -19.25 -2.82
C VAL A 121 -5.26 -20.43 -2.48
N ILE A 122 -4.55 -20.37 -1.34
CA ILE A 122 -3.66 -21.45 -0.89
C ILE A 122 -4.45 -22.76 -0.76
N TRP A 123 -5.59 -22.73 -0.07
CA TRP A 123 -6.48 -23.87 0.06
C TRP A 123 -7.00 -24.37 -1.30
N HIS A 124 -7.38 -23.46 -2.20
CA HIS A 124 -7.90 -23.82 -3.52
C HIS A 124 -6.83 -24.51 -4.37
N VAL A 125 -5.60 -24.00 -4.38
CA VAL A 125 -4.48 -24.62 -5.10
C VAL A 125 -4.14 -25.99 -4.51
N ALA A 126 -4.14 -26.13 -3.18
CA ALA A 126 -3.82 -27.38 -2.50
C ALA A 126 -4.87 -28.48 -2.77
N THR A 127 -6.15 -28.12 -2.80
CA THR A 127 -7.29 -29.06 -2.96
C THR A 127 -7.72 -29.27 -4.40
N ARG A 128 -7.50 -28.30 -5.29
CA ARG A 128 -7.88 -28.34 -6.71
C ARG A 128 -6.64 -28.46 -7.60
N ARG A 129 -5.78 -29.44 -7.30
CA ARG A 129 -4.49 -29.63 -7.96
C ARG A 129 -4.63 -29.74 -9.48
N ILE A 130 -3.83 -28.93 -10.18
CA ILE A 130 -3.74 -28.93 -11.63
C ILE A 130 -2.56 -29.83 -12.02
N ARG A 131 -2.78 -30.78 -12.94
CA ARG A 131 -1.68 -31.57 -13.51
C ARG A 131 -1.04 -30.78 -14.65
N VAL A 132 0.12 -30.19 -14.40
CA VAL A 132 0.93 -29.48 -15.40
C VAL A 132 1.64 -30.50 -16.28
N ARG A 133 1.66 -30.29 -17.60
CA ARG A 133 2.40 -31.13 -18.55
C ARG A 133 3.36 -30.27 -19.37
N THR A 134 4.44 -30.86 -19.85
CA THR A 134 5.42 -30.19 -20.74
C THR A 134 4.76 -29.64 -22.01
N THR A 135 3.74 -30.32 -22.52
CA THR A 135 2.93 -29.87 -23.67
C THR A 135 2.10 -28.60 -23.43
N ASP A 136 1.96 -28.19 -22.16
CA ASP A 136 1.29 -26.92 -21.81
C ASP A 136 2.20 -25.71 -22.02
N LEU A 137 3.53 -25.91 -21.99
CA LEU A 137 4.56 -24.92 -22.31
C LEU A 137 4.99 -25.02 -23.77
N SER A 138 4.06 -24.73 -24.68
CA SER A 138 4.33 -24.71 -26.13
C SER A 138 4.50 -23.28 -26.65
N ARG A 139 5.21 -23.09 -27.77
CA ARG A 139 5.30 -21.79 -28.47
C ARG A 139 3.93 -21.13 -28.66
N ARG A 140 2.92 -21.92 -29.05
CA ARG A 140 1.54 -21.46 -29.20
C ARG A 140 0.92 -20.99 -27.88
N ALA A 141 1.23 -21.64 -26.76
CA ALA A 141 0.75 -21.21 -25.44
C ALA A 141 1.40 -19.89 -25.02
N ILE A 142 2.71 -19.73 -25.27
CA ILE A 142 3.44 -18.48 -25.02
C ILE A 142 2.84 -17.34 -25.85
N LEU A 143 2.64 -17.53 -27.16
CA LEU A 143 2.01 -16.52 -28.03
C LEU A 143 0.61 -16.13 -27.58
N ARG A 144 -0.21 -17.09 -27.13
CA ARG A 144 -1.54 -16.81 -26.58
C ARG A 144 -1.48 -16.07 -25.25
N GLY A 145 -0.53 -16.41 -24.38
CA GLY A 145 -0.28 -15.67 -23.14
C GLY A 145 0.14 -14.23 -23.41
N GLY A 146 1.07 -14.05 -24.36
CA GLY A 146 1.47 -12.72 -24.86
C GLY A 146 0.31 -11.94 -25.44
N ALA A 147 -0.58 -12.57 -26.22
CA ALA A 147 -1.79 -11.92 -26.73
C ALA A 147 -2.74 -11.48 -25.60
N VAL A 148 -2.96 -12.32 -24.58
CA VAL A 148 -3.78 -11.94 -23.40
C VAL A 148 -3.18 -10.75 -22.67
N LEU A 149 -1.87 -10.76 -22.42
CA LEU A 149 -1.17 -9.66 -21.75
C LEU A 149 -1.19 -8.38 -22.60
N GLY A 150 -0.96 -8.50 -23.91
CA GLY A 150 -1.01 -7.38 -24.86
C GLY A 150 -2.40 -6.74 -24.92
N THR A 151 -3.46 -7.55 -25.03
CA THR A 151 -4.84 -7.06 -24.98
C THR A 151 -5.17 -6.41 -23.63
N ALA A 152 -4.71 -6.99 -22.52
CA ALA A 152 -4.92 -6.42 -21.19
C ALA A 152 -4.22 -5.06 -21.02
N ALA A 153 -2.98 -4.95 -21.49
CA ALA A 153 -2.21 -3.70 -21.46
C ALA A 153 -2.88 -2.62 -22.33
N LEU A 154 -3.34 -2.99 -23.53
CA LEU A 154 -4.07 -2.09 -24.42
C LEU A 154 -5.38 -1.63 -23.76
N THR A 155 -6.13 -2.55 -23.16
CA THR A 155 -7.40 -2.23 -22.48
C THR A 155 -7.16 -1.30 -21.29
N TYR A 156 -6.10 -1.53 -20.51
CA TYR A 156 -5.69 -0.62 -19.45
C TYR A 156 -5.37 0.77 -20.00
N ALA A 157 -4.53 0.87 -21.02
CA ALA A 157 -4.18 2.15 -21.64
C ALA A 157 -5.39 2.89 -22.20
N THR A 158 -6.32 2.17 -22.85
CA THR A 158 -7.60 2.73 -23.30
C THR A 158 -8.46 3.20 -22.13
N SER A 159 -8.50 2.46 -21.02
CA SER A 159 -9.25 2.86 -19.83
C SER A 159 -8.73 4.17 -19.23
N GLU A 160 -7.41 4.36 -19.19
CA GLU A 160 -6.78 5.62 -18.75
C GLU A 160 -7.10 6.78 -19.70
N LEU A 161 -7.13 6.52 -21.02
CA LEU A 161 -7.56 7.51 -22.01
C LEU A 161 -9.03 7.91 -21.80
N VAL A 162 -9.91 6.94 -21.57
CA VAL A 162 -11.34 7.18 -21.30
C VAL A 162 -11.53 7.98 -20.02
N VAL A 163 -10.83 7.63 -18.93
CA VAL A 163 -10.87 8.37 -17.66
C VAL A 163 -10.51 9.84 -17.87
N ARG A 164 -9.48 10.13 -18.68
CA ARG A 164 -9.08 11.51 -19.01
C ARG A 164 -10.05 12.21 -19.94
N ALA A 165 -10.49 11.55 -21.01
CA ALA A 165 -11.40 12.12 -22.00
C ALA A 165 -12.79 12.43 -21.41
N ALA A 166 -13.25 11.60 -20.48
CA ALA A 166 -14.51 11.81 -19.76
C ALA A 166 -14.35 12.70 -18.51
N ALA A 167 -13.17 13.29 -18.28
CA ALA A 167 -12.86 14.13 -17.13
C ALA A 167 -13.27 13.51 -15.77
N LEU A 168 -13.14 12.19 -15.64
CA LEU A 168 -13.46 11.51 -14.39
C LEU A 168 -12.45 11.92 -13.31
N PRO A 169 -12.83 11.96 -12.02
CA PRO A 169 -11.93 12.36 -10.93
C PRO A 169 -10.62 11.56 -10.92
N GLY A 170 -10.68 10.32 -11.43
CA GLY A 170 -9.52 9.48 -11.59
C GLY A 170 -8.36 10.03 -12.40
N ALA A 171 -8.61 11.00 -13.30
CA ALA A 171 -7.56 11.66 -14.06
C ALA A 171 -6.60 12.48 -13.17
N ALA A 172 -7.03 12.88 -11.97
CA ALA A 172 -6.27 13.71 -11.04
C ALA A 172 -5.43 12.91 -10.01
N ARG A 173 -5.44 11.58 -10.10
CA ARG A 173 -4.66 10.72 -9.19
C ARG A 173 -3.15 10.99 -9.32
N ARG A 174 -2.45 10.88 -8.20
CA ARG A 174 -0.99 10.76 -8.19
C ARG A 174 -0.55 9.43 -8.82
N PHE A 175 0.71 9.34 -9.22
CA PHE A 175 1.30 8.11 -9.78
C PHE A 175 1.22 6.89 -8.84
N THR A 176 0.97 7.10 -7.54
CA THR A 176 0.72 6.08 -6.51
C THR A 176 -0.74 5.60 -6.46
N GLY A 177 -1.63 6.20 -7.26
CA GLY A 177 -3.07 5.96 -7.23
C GLY A 177 -3.83 6.77 -6.17
N SER A 178 -3.14 7.59 -5.37
CA SER A 178 -3.72 8.40 -4.30
C SER A 178 -4.42 9.66 -4.85
N TYR A 179 -5.50 10.10 -4.18
CA TYR A 179 -6.21 11.34 -4.47
C TYR A 179 -5.75 12.48 -3.56
N GLU A 180 -5.77 13.71 -4.08
CA GLU A 180 -5.47 14.90 -3.28
C GLU A 180 -6.55 15.06 -2.19
N THR A 181 -6.14 15.39 -0.97
CA THR A 181 -7.07 15.75 0.10
C THR A 181 -6.43 16.79 1.03
N GLY A 182 -7.01 17.99 1.03
CA GLY A 182 -6.74 19.01 2.05
C GLY A 182 -5.35 19.65 2.00
N SER A 183 -4.61 19.55 0.89
CA SER A 183 -3.27 20.14 0.79
C SER A 183 -3.29 21.63 1.11
N ARG A 184 -2.30 22.08 1.88
CA ARG A 184 -2.14 23.45 2.39
C ARG A 184 -3.29 23.91 3.30
N ASN A 185 -4.15 22.99 3.73
CA ASN A 185 -5.16 23.22 4.73
C ASN A 185 -5.06 22.13 5.81
N PRO A 186 -4.35 22.41 6.92
CA PRO A 186 -4.22 21.46 8.01
C PRO A 186 -5.55 20.96 8.58
N ASP A 187 -6.63 21.75 8.54
CA ASP A 187 -7.95 21.36 9.08
C ASP A 187 -8.61 20.23 8.28
N LEU A 188 -8.19 20.07 7.02
CA LEU A 188 -8.71 19.06 6.10
C LEU A 188 -7.76 17.86 5.94
N LEU A 189 -6.65 17.82 6.68
CA LEU A 189 -5.72 16.69 6.64
C LEU A 189 -6.40 15.44 7.24
N PRO A 190 -6.56 14.34 6.49
CA PRO A 190 -7.22 13.16 7.03
C PRO A 190 -6.42 12.48 8.15
N VAL A 191 -7.08 12.19 9.26
CA VAL A 191 -6.53 11.34 10.32
C VAL A 191 -6.56 9.90 9.85
N SER A 192 -5.39 9.26 9.78
CA SER A 192 -5.24 7.84 9.43
C SER A 192 -4.20 7.18 10.30
N ASN A 193 -4.46 5.97 10.78
CA ASN A 193 -3.53 5.21 11.59
C ASN A 193 -3.19 3.88 10.90
N TRP A 194 -2.05 3.30 11.26
CA TRP A 194 -1.67 2.01 10.71
C TRP A 194 -2.51 0.91 11.35
N MET A 195 -3.36 0.24 10.57
CA MET A 195 -4.20 -0.87 11.00
C MET A 195 -5.01 -0.55 12.27
N PHE A 196 -4.64 -1.13 13.42
CA PHE A 196 -5.38 -1.00 14.68
C PHE A 196 -4.72 -0.05 15.68
N ASP A 197 -3.79 0.80 15.24
CA ASP A 197 -2.97 1.65 16.12
C ASP A 197 -3.84 2.75 16.76
N PRO A 198 -4.06 2.72 18.09
CA PRO A 198 -4.96 3.65 18.75
C PRO A 198 -4.35 5.05 18.83
N VAL A 199 -5.19 6.08 18.84
CA VAL A 199 -4.74 7.45 19.09
C VAL A 199 -4.54 7.65 20.60
N PRO A 200 -3.30 7.79 21.12
CA PRO A 200 -3.06 8.11 22.50
C PRO A 200 -3.36 9.59 22.79
N SER A 201 -3.62 9.89 24.06
CA SER A 201 -3.60 11.26 24.60
C SER A 201 -2.30 11.44 25.37
N LEU A 202 -1.41 12.29 24.88
CA LEU A 202 -0.11 12.57 25.49
C LEU A 202 -0.09 14.02 25.97
N ASP A 203 0.39 14.23 27.20
CA ASP A 203 0.54 15.53 27.83
C ASP A 203 1.99 16.04 27.70
N THR A 204 2.18 17.30 27.31
CA THR A 204 3.52 17.84 27.04
C THR A 204 4.37 17.99 28.30
N GLY A 205 3.77 18.13 29.47
CA GLY A 205 4.48 18.27 30.74
C GLY A 205 5.09 16.95 31.26
N SER A 206 4.56 15.81 30.80
CA SER A 206 5.08 14.48 31.12
C SER A 206 5.75 13.77 29.94
N TRP A 207 5.53 14.26 28.71
CA TRP A 207 6.17 13.72 27.53
C TRP A 207 7.65 14.14 27.42
N SER A 208 8.47 13.22 26.94
CA SER A 208 9.85 13.52 26.58
C SER A 208 10.30 12.65 25.40
N LEU A 209 11.28 13.14 24.65
CA LEU A 209 11.94 12.41 23.58
C LEU A 209 13.31 11.91 24.07
N ARG A 210 13.54 10.60 24.00
CA ARG A 210 14.87 10.03 24.22
C ARG A 210 15.67 9.99 22.91
N THR A 211 16.91 10.47 22.97
CA THR A 211 17.93 10.38 21.91
C THR A 211 19.23 9.84 22.52
N PRO A 212 20.26 9.47 21.73
CA PRO A 212 21.54 9.05 22.28
C PRO A 212 22.12 10.09 23.24
N GLY A 213 22.36 9.70 24.48
CA GLY A 213 22.97 10.56 25.52
C GLY A 213 22.10 11.73 26.01
N LYS A 214 20.87 11.93 25.51
CA LYS A 214 20.05 13.08 25.89
C LYS A 214 18.55 12.79 25.87
N THR A 215 17.86 13.33 26.87
CA THR A 215 16.39 13.42 26.91
C THR A 215 15.97 14.86 26.67
N TRP A 216 15.01 15.07 25.78
CA TRP A 216 14.50 16.38 25.42
C TRP A 216 13.07 16.57 25.94
N THR A 217 12.77 17.73 26.49
CA THR A 217 11.39 18.13 26.81
C THR A 217 10.68 18.69 25.58
N TYR A 218 9.35 18.81 25.65
CA TYR A 218 8.56 19.45 24.60
C TYR A 218 9.04 20.87 24.32
N GLU A 219 9.26 21.68 25.35
CA GLU A 219 9.64 23.10 25.23
C GLU A 219 11.01 23.26 24.54
N GLN A 220 11.95 22.36 24.86
CA GLN A 220 13.27 22.38 24.22
C GLN A 220 13.16 22.10 22.71
N LEU A 221 12.33 21.12 22.32
CA LEU A 221 12.13 20.79 20.90
C LEU A 221 11.27 21.81 20.16
N ALA A 222 10.27 22.39 20.82
CA ALA A 222 9.42 23.43 20.28
C ALA A 222 10.16 24.76 20.04
N SER A 223 11.36 24.93 20.62
CA SER A 223 12.23 26.08 20.35
C SER A 223 12.88 26.05 18.96
N PHE A 224 12.93 24.88 18.31
CA PHE A 224 13.39 24.75 16.94
C PHE A 224 12.28 25.13 15.95
N SER A 225 12.69 25.68 14.80
CA SER A 225 11.78 26.24 13.79
C SER A 225 12.15 25.80 12.37
N ASP A 226 12.81 24.64 12.22
CA ASP A 226 13.09 24.07 10.91
C ASP A 226 11.76 23.77 10.20
N ARG A 227 11.64 24.13 8.92
CA ARG A 227 10.42 23.95 8.13
C ARG A 227 10.65 23.06 6.91
N VAL A 228 9.67 22.22 6.59
CA VAL A 228 9.64 21.46 5.35
C VAL A 228 8.22 21.41 4.78
N THR A 229 8.08 21.70 3.49
CA THR A 229 6.85 21.39 2.77
C THR A 229 6.96 19.97 2.21
N ALA A 230 6.10 19.06 2.67
CA ALA A 230 6.19 17.66 2.29
C ALA A 230 4.81 17.06 2.00
N THR A 231 4.76 16.17 1.00
CA THR A 231 3.58 15.39 0.66
C THR A 231 3.54 14.10 1.45
N LEU A 232 2.55 13.97 2.34
CA LEU A 232 2.20 12.70 2.97
C LEU A 232 1.33 11.90 1.99
N ASP A 233 1.86 10.80 1.45
CA ASP A 233 1.14 9.90 0.53
C ASP A 233 0.73 8.61 1.25
N CYS A 234 -0.52 8.56 1.68
CA CYS A 234 -1.07 7.47 2.48
C CYS A 234 -1.35 6.23 1.62
N THR A 235 -1.16 5.04 2.19
CA THR A 235 -1.54 3.76 1.54
C THR A 235 -3.06 3.58 1.47
N GLY A 236 -3.84 4.33 2.25
CA GLY A 236 -5.31 4.38 2.19
C GLY A 236 -5.88 5.11 0.97
N GLY A 237 -5.03 5.61 0.06
CA GLY A 237 -5.47 6.15 -1.22
C GLY A 237 -5.69 7.66 -1.27
N PHE A 238 -5.16 8.41 -0.29
CA PHE A 238 -5.11 9.87 -0.33
C PHE A 238 -3.67 10.38 -0.18
N TYR A 239 -3.41 11.60 -0.64
CA TYR A 239 -2.20 12.35 -0.34
C TYR A 239 -2.54 13.78 0.05
N SER A 240 -1.69 14.38 0.89
CA SER A 240 -1.84 15.77 1.32
C SER A 240 -0.47 16.43 1.42
N THR A 241 -0.31 17.62 0.83
CA THR A 241 0.92 18.41 0.94
C THR A 241 0.73 19.49 1.99
N GLN A 242 1.54 19.46 3.05
CA GLN A 242 1.48 20.42 4.14
C GLN A 242 2.85 21.02 4.41
N GLU A 243 2.87 22.17 5.07
CA GLU A 243 4.06 22.69 5.72
C GLU A 243 4.14 22.08 7.12
N TRP A 244 5.31 21.60 7.50
CA TRP A 244 5.59 21.01 8.80
C TRP A 244 6.73 21.77 9.45
N SER A 245 6.67 21.98 10.76
CA SER A 245 7.78 22.61 11.50
C SER A 245 8.16 21.86 12.77
N GLY A 246 9.45 21.93 13.11
CA GLY A 246 10.03 21.28 14.27
C GLY A 246 11.56 21.29 14.20
N VAL A 247 12.17 20.13 14.44
CA VAL A 247 13.63 19.98 14.43
C VAL A 247 14.08 18.89 13.46
N ARG A 248 15.10 19.17 12.64
CA ARG A 248 15.72 18.13 11.81
C ARG A 248 16.52 17.14 12.67
N LEU A 249 16.52 15.87 12.29
CA LEU A 249 17.16 14.83 13.10
C LEU A 249 18.67 15.00 13.21
N ASP A 250 19.33 15.53 12.17
CA ASP A 250 20.77 15.82 12.20
C ASP A 250 21.19 16.80 13.30
N ARG A 251 20.29 17.68 13.76
CA ARG A 251 20.56 18.66 14.83
C ARG A 251 20.49 18.07 16.24
N ILE A 252 19.76 16.96 16.41
CA ILE A 252 19.54 16.33 17.72
C ILE A 252 20.23 14.96 17.85
N LEU A 253 20.81 14.48 16.75
CA LEU A 253 21.64 13.27 16.68
C LEU A 253 23.13 13.59 16.39
N ASP A 254 23.54 14.86 16.51
CA ASP A 254 24.93 15.26 16.30
C ASP A 254 25.86 14.49 17.25
N GLY A 255 26.93 13.92 16.70
CA GLY A 255 27.88 13.06 17.43
C GLY A 255 27.36 11.67 17.79
N ALA A 256 26.19 11.22 17.30
CA ALA A 256 25.74 9.84 17.47
C ALA A 256 26.53 8.88 16.56
N ASP A 257 27.05 7.81 17.15
CA ASP A 257 27.74 6.73 16.41
C ASP A 257 26.75 5.67 15.93
N GLY A 258 26.86 5.28 14.66
CA GLY A 258 26.09 4.18 14.06
C GLY A 258 25.68 4.48 12.62
N SER A 259 24.99 3.52 12.00
CA SER A 259 24.63 3.57 10.57
C SER A 259 23.13 3.67 10.30
N THR A 260 22.30 3.48 11.33
CA THR A 260 20.84 3.44 11.23
C THR A 260 20.16 4.23 12.34
N ILE A 261 19.15 5.02 11.97
CA ILE A 261 18.23 5.70 12.88
C ILE A 261 17.00 4.81 13.08
N ARG A 262 16.59 4.56 14.32
CA ARG A 262 15.32 3.90 14.66
C ARG A 262 14.40 4.89 15.36
N VAL A 263 13.28 5.21 14.73
CA VAL A 263 12.27 6.13 15.28
C VAL A 263 11.14 5.31 15.89
N VAL A 264 10.88 5.51 17.19
CA VAL A 264 9.97 4.69 18.00
C VAL A 264 8.80 5.54 18.51
N SER A 265 7.59 5.05 18.23
CA SER A 265 6.33 5.59 18.73
C SER A 265 6.04 5.13 20.16
N HIS A 266 5.25 5.92 20.87
CA HIS A 266 4.63 5.54 22.13
C HIS A 266 3.87 4.20 22.05
N THR A 267 3.28 3.87 20.90
CA THR A 267 2.48 2.64 20.72
C THR A 267 3.33 1.39 20.46
N GLY A 268 4.65 1.52 20.44
CA GLY A 268 5.59 0.44 20.09
C GLY A 268 5.90 0.36 18.59
N TYR A 269 5.15 1.09 17.76
CA TYR A 269 5.41 1.23 16.33
C TYR A 269 6.79 1.84 16.07
N ASP A 270 7.62 1.21 15.24
CA ASP A 270 8.93 1.77 14.88
C ASP A 270 9.29 1.58 13.41
N ARG A 271 10.15 2.48 12.91
CA ARG A 271 10.75 2.41 11.58
C ARG A 271 12.23 2.75 11.63
N ARG A 272 13.00 2.09 10.76
CA ARG A 272 14.43 2.32 10.58
C ARG A 272 14.75 3.10 9.32
N PHE A 273 15.72 4.01 9.40
CA PHE A 273 16.21 4.86 8.31
C PHE A 273 17.74 4.84 8.26
N PRO A 274 18.37 4.99 7.09
CA PRO A 274 19.81 5.22 7.02
C PRO A 274 20.20 6.49 7.81
N ILE A 275 21.32 6.48 8.54
CA ILE A 275 21.82 7.67 9.25
C ILE A 275 22.08 8.85 8.30
N ALA A 276 22.46 8.56 7.06
CA ALA A 276 22.66 9.55 6.01
C ALA A 276 21.38 10.34 5.65
N ASP A 277 20.19 9.82 5.98
CA ASP A 277 18.91 10.51 5.74
C ASP A 277 18.59 11.53 6.87
N ALA A 278 19.40 11.64 7.94
CA ALA A 278 19.09 12.47 9.12
C ALA A 278 18.71 13.92 8.80
N SER A 279 19.41 14.56 7.85
CA SER A 279 19.15 15.95 7.44
C SER A 279 17.86 16.11 6.63
N ASN A 280 17.29 15.01 6.12
CA ASN A 280 16.04 14.98 5.35
C ASN A 280 14.84 14.52 6.18
N LEU A 281 15.08 14.17 7.46
CA LEU A 281 14.05 13.75 8.41
C LEU A 281 13.78 14.89 9.39
N LEU A 282 12.51 15.25 9.54
CA LEU A 282 12.06 16.27 10.47
C LEU A 282 11.20 15.62 11.55
N LEU A 283 11.54 15.85 12.82
CA LEU A 283 10.63 15.64 13.93
C LEU A 283 9.72 16.87 14.02
N ALA A 284 8.53 16.76 13.43
CA ALA A 284 7.56 17.83 13.40
C ALA A 284 6.75 17.88 14.70
N MET A 285 6.55 19.11 15.19
CA MET A 285 5.71 19.46 16.34
C MET A 285 4.46 20.22 15.89
N GLN A 286 4.48 20.75 14.66
CA GLN A 286 3.43 21.59 14.09
C GLN A 286 3.15 21.22 12.63
N VAL A 287 1.93 21.53 12.18
CA VAL A 287 1.49 21.43 10.79
C VAL A 287 0.76 22.72 10.40
N GLY A 288 1.26 23.41 9.38
CA GLY A 288 0.97 24.83 9.18
C GLY A 288 1.47 25.65 10.37
N ASP A 289 0.65 26.58 10.87
CA ASP A 289 0.98 27.48 11.98
C ASP A 289 0.40 27.02 13.34
N ARG A 290 0.09 25.73 13.48
CA ARG A 290 -0.53 25.18 14.69
C ARG A 290 0.16 23.89 15.17
N PRO A 291 0.13 23.61 16.49
CA PRO A 291 0.52 22.30 17.02
C PRO A 291 -0.23 21.16 16.33
N LEU A 292 0.41 19.99 16.27
CA LEU A 292 -0.28 18.77 15.86
C LEU A 292 -1.49 18.51 16.75
N ASP A 293 -2.53 17.89 16.22
CA ASP A 293 -3.56 17.26 17.06
C ASP A 293 -3.16 15.82 17.41
N ALA A 294 -3.90 15.21 18.35
CA ALA A 294 -3.66 13.83 18.78
C ALA A 294 -3.68 12.84 17.60
N GLY A 295 -4.63 13.00 16.67
CA GLY A 295 -4.77 12.14 15.49
C GLY A 295 -3.61 12.26 14.49
N HIS A 296 -2.92 13.40 14.47
CA HIS A 296 -1.78 13.66 13.60
C HIS A 296 -0.42 13.41 14.25
N GLY A 297 -0.39 12.99 15.52
CA GLY A 297 0.82 12.55 16.20
C GLY A 297 1.31 13.48 17.29
N PHE A 298 0.46 14.37 17.84
CA PHE A 298 0.82 15.21 18.97
C PHE A 298 1.42 14.39 20.14
N PRO A 299 2.54 14.83 20.75
CA PRO A 299 3.18 16.13 20.52
C PRO A 299 4.20 16.14 19.38
N ALA A 300 4.68 14.98 18.92
CA ALA A 300 5.76 14.89 17.94
C ALA A 300 5.54 13.75 16.94
N ARG A 301 5.71 14.04 15.65
CA ARG A 301 5.70 13.03 14.58
C ARG A 301 6.94 13.14 13.71
N LEU A 302 7.34 12.04 13.10
CA LEU A 302 8.30 12.05 12.01
C LEU A 302 7.62 12.50 10.71
N VAL A 303 8.31 13.38 9.99
CA VAL A 303 8.08 13.74 8.60
C VAL A 303 9.21 13.14 7.78
N ALA A 304 8.86 12.15 6.95
CA ALA A 304 9.78 11.41 6.11
C ALA A 304 9.42 11.64 4.63
N ALA A 305 9.87 12.76 4.08
CA ALA A 305 9.60 13.11 2.69
C ALA A 305 10.00 11.98 1.73
N ASP A 306 9.29 11.86 0.60
CA ASP A 306 9.48 10.80 -0.42
C ASP A 306 9.30 9.35 0.08
N ARG A 307 8.74 9.16 1.28
CA ARG A 307 8.28 7.87 1.80
C ARG A 307 6.76 7.83 1.92
N ARG A 308 6.18 6.62 1.87
CA ARG A 308 4.72 6.42 2.08
C ARG A 308 4.32 6.69 3.52
N GLY A 309 3.03 6.94 3.77
CA GLY A 309 2.53 7.42 5.06
C GLY A 309 2.90 6.58 6.29
N PHE A 310 3.05 5.26 6.16
CA PHE A 310 3.48 4.39 7.28
C PHE A 310 4.96 4.60 7.67
N TRP A 311 5.75 5.32 6.89
CA TRP A 311 7.09 5.72 7.33
C TRP A 311 7.04 6.95 8.25
N TRP A 312 5.92 7.65 8.32
CA TRP A 312 5.78 8.90 9.07
C TRP A 312 5.29 8.61 10.49
N VAL A 313 6.18 8.02 11.30
CA VAL A 313 5.93 7.57 12.69
C VAL A 313 5.29 8.69 13.50
N LYS A 314 4.17 8.40 14.18
CA LYS A 314 3.48 9.36 15.06
C LYS A 314 3.82 9.11 16.52
N TRP A 315 3.55 10.09 17.38
CA TRP A 315 3.69 9.97 18.84
C TRP A 315 5.10 9.51 19.24
N VAL A 316 6.11 10.11 18.61
CA VAL A 316 7.51 9.69 18.76
C VAL A 316 7.95 9.90 20.21
N VAL A 317 8.56 8.89 20.82
CA VAL A 317 9.10 8.93 22.20
C VAL A 317 10.58 8.60 22.26
N ALA A 318 11.13 7.95 21.24
CA ALA A 318 12.56 7.72 21.14
C ALA A 318 13.06 7.74 19.69
N ILE A 319 14.31 8.17 19.54
CA ILE A 319 15.09 8.07 18.32
C ILE A 319 16.44 7.46 18.72
N ASP A 320 16.63 6.20 18.40
CA ASP A 320 17.86 5.47 18.70
C ASP A 320 18.77 5.46 17.47
N VAL A 321 20.08 5.33 17.67
CA VAL A 321 21.06 5.13 16.60
C VAL A 321 21.82 3.84 16.88
N ASP A 322 21.89 2.94 15.90
CA ASP A 322 22.54 1.63 16.00
C ASP A 322 23.14 1.16 14.65
N ASP A 323 23.76 -0.02 14.65
CA ASP A 323 24.36 -0.65 13.47
C ASP A 323 23.50 -1.75 12.83
N VAL A 324 22.26 -1.95 13.29
CA VAL A 324 21.35 -2.89 12.64
C VAL A 324 20.97 -2.28 11.30
N PRO A 325 21.16 -2.97 10.15
CA PRO A 325 20.89 -2.37 8.86
C PRO A 325 19.46 -1.84 8.75
N HIS A 326 19.27 -0.64 8.22
CA HIS A 326 17.95 -0.02 8.12
C HIS A 326 16.91 -0.86 7.34
N TRP A 327 17.34 -1.74 6.45
CA TRP A 327 16.46 -2.67 5.72
C TRP A 327 16.14 -3.95 6.49
N TRP A 328 16.79 -4.20 7.63
CA TRP A 328 16.49 -5.30 8.54
C TRP A 328 15.29 -4.96 9.43
N GLN A 329 14.15 -4.78 8.77
CA GLN A 329 12.85 -4.56 9.39
C GLN A 329 11.76 -5.17 8.49
N PRO A 330 10.60 -5.54 9.04
CA PRO A 330 9.46 -5.89 8.22
C PRO A 330 9.16 -4.78 7.19
N PRO A 331 8.81 -5.13 5.93
CA PRO A 331 8.50 -4.13 4.89
C PRO A 331 7.35 -3.22 5.31
N PHE A 332 6.45 -3.74 6.15
CA PHE A 332 5.36 -3.04 6.79
C PHE A 332 5.43 -3.25 8.30
N PRO A 333 5.12 -2.23 9.11
CA PRO A 333 5.15 -2.32 10.56
C PRO A 333 4.27 -3.46 11.08
N LEU A 334 4.83 -4.25 11.99
CA LEU A 334 4.10 -5.23 12.78
C LEU A 334 3.65 -4.51 14.06
N GLN A 335 2.38 -4.64 14.40
CA GLN A 335 1.84 -4.14 15.67
C GLN A 335 2.16 -5.10 16.80
#